data_AF-A0ABD7GN83-F1
#
_entry.id   AF-A0ABD7GN83-F1
#
_cell.length_a   1.000
_cell.length_b   1.000
_cell.length_c   1.000
_cell.angle_alpha   90.00
_cell.angle_beta   90.00
_cell.angle_gamma   90.00
#
_symmetry.space_group_name_H-M   'P 1'
#
loop_
_entity.id
_entity.type
_entity.pdbx_description
1 polymer ?
#
loop_
_entity_poly.entity_id
_entity_poly.type
_entity_poly.pdbx_seq_one_letter_code
_entity_poly.pdbx_strand_id
1 'polypeptide(L)' 'AQQLPAALAQLPLPRCGLPSDAVTVLGRSGLRTLGAVLELPRDSLARRFSPEVLQQLDALRGLPTAPLRY' A
#
# COMPACT_ATOMS: atom_id res chain seq x y z
N ALA A 1 -10.16 14.13 17.53
CA ALA A 1 -10.36 12.75 17.02
C ALA A 1 -9.76 12.55 15.61
N GLN A 2 -8.49 12.93 15.38
CA GLN A 2 -7.81 12.77 14.06
C GLN A 2 -6.63 11.78 14.10
N GLN A 3 -6.56 10.91 15.11
CA GLN A 3 -5.39 10.04 15.31
C GLN A 3 -5.37 8.81 14.39
N LEU A 4 -6.51 8.45 13.78
CA LEU A 4 -6.63 7.26 12.96
C LEU A 4 -5.77 7.31 11.68
N PRO A 5 -5.82 8.36 10.84
CA PRO A 5 -4.99 8.43 9.64
C PRO A 5 -3.49 8.51 9.97
N ALA A 6 -3.10 9.21 11.04
CA ALA A 6 -1.70 9.30 11.47
C ALA A 6 -1.15 7.96 12.00
N ALA A 7 -1.98 7.19 12.71
CA ALA A 7 -1.62 5.85 13.16
C ALA A 7 -1.54 4.84 12.00
N LEU A 8 -2.47 4.93 11.04
CA LEU A 8 -2.45 4.12 9.81
C LEU A 8 -1.26 4.45 8.92
N ALA A 9 -0.86 5.72 8.85
CA ALA A 9 0.32 6.14 8.09
C ALA A 9 1.63 5.54 8.62
N GLN A 10 1.69 5.17 9.91
CA GLN A 10 2.85 4.52 10.54
C GLN A 10 2.82 2.99 10.41
N LEU A 11 1.77 2.41 9.83
CA LEU A 11 1.66 0.97 9.70
C LEU A 11 2.78 0.44 8.78
N PRO A 12 3.56 -0.56 9.22
CA PRO A 12 4.61 -1.13 8.38
C PRO A 12 4.01 -1.89 7.20
N LEU A 13 4.49 -1.60 5.99
CA LEU A 13 4.12 -2.28 4.74
C LEU A 13 4.10 -3.82 4.81
N PRO A 14 5.07 -4.51 5.46
CA PRO A 14 5.01 -5.98 5.57
C PRO A 14 3.80 -6.51 6.34
N ARG A 15 3.13 -5.69 7.15
CA ARG A 15 1.90 -6.08 7.87
C ARG A 15 0.63 -5.78 7.09
N CYS A 16 0.75 -5.13 5.94
CA CYS A 16 -0.39 -4.81 5.08
C CYS A 16 -0.78 -5.97 4.15
N GLY A 17 -0.14 -7.13 4.21
CA GLY A 17 -0.46 -8.25 3.29
C GLY A 17 0.01 -8.01 1.84
N LEU A 18 0.89 -7.03 1.63
CA LEU A 18 1.57 -6.82 0.35
C LEU A 18 2.53 -7.98 0.05
N PRO A 19 2.75 -8.32 -1.23
CA PRO A 19 3.74 -9.32 -1.62
C PRO A 19 5.14 -8.91 -1.16
N SER A 20 5.93 -9.89 -0.71
CA SER A 20 7.26 -9.69 -0.12
C SER A 20 8.22 -8.97 -1.06
N ASP A 21 8.08 -9.20 -2.37
CA ASP A 21 8.86 -8.53 -3.41
C ASP A 21 8.55 -7.02 -3.46
N ALA A 22 7.28 -6.65 -3.49
CA ALA A 22 6.87 -5.24 -3.46
C ALA A 22 7.32 -4.54 -2.17
N VAL A 23 7.17 -5.20 -1.01
CA VAL A 23 7.64 -4.66 0.27
C VAL A 23 9.16 -4.46 0.26
N THR A 24 9.91 -5.37 -0.34
CA THR A 24 11.37 -5.27 -0.47
C THR A 24 11.78 -4.12 -1.38
N VAL A 25 11.14 -3.98 -2.54
CA VAL A 25 11.42 -2.89 -3.50
C VAL A 25 11.07 -1.53 -2.90
N LEU A 26 9.90 -1.41 -2.26
CA LEU A 26 9.47 -0.19 -1.56
C LEU A 26 10.44 0.14 -0.42
N GLY A 27 10.81 -0.85 0.40
CA GLY A 27 11.78 -0.70 1.48
C GLY A 27 13.16 -0.27 1.01
N ARG A 28 13.64 -0.78 -0.14
CA ARG A 28 14.89 -0.35 -0.78
C ARG A 28 14.83 1.07 -1.31
N SER A 29 13.64 1.56 -1.70
CA SER A 29 13.43 2.95 -2.10
C SER A 29 13.20 3.92 -0.93
N GLY A 30 13.24 3.43 0.32
CA GLY A 30 13.06 4.23 1.54
C GLY A 30 11.62 4.29 2.05
N LEU A 31 10.68 3.62 1.38
CA LEU A 31 9.26 3.59 1.74
C LEU A 31 9.02 2.40 2.65
N ARG A 32 8.87 2.66 3.96
CA ARG A 32 8.70 1.61 4.98
C ARG A 32 7.29 1.55 5.56
N THR A 33 6.53 2.62 5.39
CA THR A 33 5.21 2.78 5.99
C THR A 33 4.13 2.93 4.93
N LEU A 34 2.91 2.57 5.28
CA LEU A 34 1.74 2.74 4.41
C LEU A 34 1.60 4.20 3.97
N GLY A 35 1.75 5.15 4.88
CA GLY A 35 1.65 6.59 4.58
C GLY A 35 2.59 7.03 3.47
N ALA A 36 3.87 6.65 3.54
CA ALA A 36 4.87 7.02 2.53
C ALA A 36 4.53 6.47 1.13
N VAL A 37 3.90 5.31 1.06
CA VAL A 37 3.45 4.72 -0.22
C VAL A 37 2.18 5.39 -0.73
N LEU A 38 1.29 5.81 0.17
CA LEU A 38 0.07 6.56 -0.16
C LEU A 38 0.38 7.98 -0.65
N GLU A 39 1.49 8.58 -0.20
CA GLU A 39 1.98 9.88 -0.68
C GLU A 39 2.50 9.83 -2.12
N LEU A 40 2.83 8.64 -2.65
CA LEU A 40 3.33 8.51 -4.01
C LEU A 40 2.21 8.54 -5.06
N PRO A 41 2.46 9.17 -6.22
CA PRO A 41 1.52 9.16 -7.33
C PRO A 41 1.36 7.73 -7.87
N ARG A 42 0.09 7.32 -8.05
CA ARG A 42 -0.28 5.98 -8.56
C ARG A 42 0.38 5.65 -9.90
N ASP A 43 0.62 6.64 -10.76
CA ASP A 43 1.30 6.48 -12.04
C ASP A 43 2.75 5.96 -11.87
N SER A 44 3.46 6.43 -10.84
CA SER A 44 4.82 5.96 -10.54
C SER A 44 4.82 4.53 -10.02
N LEU A 45 3.80 4.14 -9.25
CA LEU A 45 3.62 2.75 -8.82
C LEU A 45 3.27 1.85 -10.01
N ALA A 46 2.39 2.29 -10.91
CA ALA A 46 1.99 1.54 -12.10
C ALA A 46 3.13 1.29 -13.09
N ARG A 47 4.11 2.19 -13.16
CA ARG A 47 5.31 2.02 -13.99
C ARG A 47 6.33 1.06 -13.41
N ARG A 48 6.36 0.89 -12.07
CA ARG A 48 7.38 0.09 -11.36
C ARG A 48 6.87 -1.26 -10.87
N PHE A 49 5.57 -1.39 -10.65
CA PHE A 49 4.94 -2.59 -10.08
C PHE A 49 3.91 -3.18 -11.03
N SER A 50 3.76 -4.50 -10.95
CA SER A 50 2.75 -5.23 -11.69
C SER A 50 1.31 -4.82 -11.27
N PRO A 51 0.31 -4.96 -12.15
CA PRO A 51 -1.08 -4.60 -11.86
C PRO A 51 -1.68 -5.36 -10.68
N GLU A 52 -1.19 -6.56 -10.37
CA GLU A 52 -1.61 -7.33 -9.20
C GLU A 52 -1.22 -6.66 -7.87
N VAL A 53 0.00 -6.11 -7.82
CA VAL A 53 0.50 -5.33 -6.66
C VAL A 53 -0.31 -4.04 -6.51
N LEU A 54 -0.63 -3.38 -7.63
CA LEU A 54 -1.49 -2.20 -7.62
C LEU A 54 -2.87 -2.50 -7.06
N GLN A 55 -3.51 -3.60 -7.49
CA GLN A 55 -4.82 -4.01 -6.96
C GLN A 55 -4.78 -4.28 -5.44
N GLN A 56 -3.75 -4.97 -4.95
CA GLN A 56 -3.55 -5.18 -3.51
C GLN A 56 -3.40 -3.85 -2.77
N LEU A 57 -2.63 -2.91 -3.33
CA LEU A 57 -2.41 -1.58 -2.76
C LEU A 57 -3.68 -0.72 -2.78
N ASP A 58 -4.51 -0.86 -3.81
CA ASP A 58 -5.84 -0.24 -3.89
C ASP A 58 -6.80 -0.84 -2.85
N ALA A 59 -6.80 -2.16 -2.67
CA ALA A 59 -7.58 -2.82 -1.63
C ALA A 59 -7.18 -2.32 -0.22
N LEU A 60 -5.89 -2.10 0.02
CA LEU A 60 -5.37 -1.54 1.27
C LEU A 60 -5.72 -0.07 1.49
N ARG A 61 -5.98 0.67 0.41
CA ARG A 61 -6.51 2.04 0.47
C ARG A 61 -8.00 2.10 0.81
N GLY A 62 -8.69 0.96 0.87
CA GLY A 62 -10.14 0.92 0.97
C GLY A 62 -10.84 1.39 -0.32
N LEU A 63 -10.11 1.48 -1.44
CA LEU A 63 -10.74 1.56 -2.76
C LEU A 63 -11.48 0.25 -2.98
N PRO A 64 -12.63 0.24 -3.69
CA PRO A 64 -13.56 -0.89 -3.70
C PRO A 64 -12.87 -2.14 -4.24
N THR A 65 -12.34 -2.94 -3.31
CA THR A 65 -12.03 -4.33 -3.52
C THR A 65 -13.37 -5.05 -3.56
N ALA A 66 -13.49 -6.04 -4.45
CA ALA A 66 -14.74 -6.75 -4.69
C ALA A 66 -15.41 -7.13 -3.35
N PRO A 67 -16.75 -7.00 -3.23
CA PRO A 67 -17.44 -7.26 -1.98
C PRO A 67 -17.10 -8.66 -1.47
N LEU A 68 -16.80 -8.77 -0.17
CA LEU A 68 -16.63 -10.04 0.53
C LEU A 68 -17.87 -10.89 0.25
N ARG A 69 -17.71 -11.91 -0.60
CA ARG A 69 -18.74 -12.93 -0.79
C ARG A 69 -18.63 -13.89 0.39
N TYR A 70 -19.60 -13.80 1.29
CA TYR A 70 -19.87 -14.79 2.34
C TYR A 70 -20.57 -16.00 1.73
#